data_AF-A0A5N5T318-F1
#
_entry.id   AF-A0A5N5T318-F1
#
_cell.length_a   1.000
_cell.length_b   1.000
_cell.length_c   1.000
_cell.angle_alpha   90.00
_cell.angle_beta   90.00
_cell.angle_gamma   90.00
#
_symmetry.space_group_name_H-M   'P 1'
#
loop_
_entity.id
_entity.type
_entity.pdbx_description
1 polymer ?
#
loop_
_entity_poly.entity_id
_entity_poly.type
_entity_poly.pdbx_seq_one_letter_code
_entity_poly.pdbx_strand_id
1 'polypeptide(L)'
;MLVLISKRCIILITIFALVFLQLVMYVGFNPHIFNHGKRNLYSYSIWKGFDIPLIKTDCFSTSEKDYNLENLVRDIKSLKKSTTKSECEDFLDLFDNIFKVSHQYSRALSFPKKFQERLQKSLNKNLFNSLSHQLLIYVFNHVTLESSVYNPLRSKRPVGHNDENVWSYVERLSSETLPNCDFCKYKDFTAIDELGRHETTFTVRVTNTFKLEKWHGMIIMKKHHPTNFSMQEFEMFLNDVVNWANEAQVIDPSYIYPSAVWDVLYKAGASQIHPHIHVLVSRNYYFGKVEQLRRAAQNYFEKTGHNYFTKLVEIYSALGLAVHLGKAVALCTLAGSGDLEVMILSDSPTSDLFRLFYFTLQVYHELNFPCHSMFMGWSALGSSEKAKFGKIPAILRVVTRGNCMSKTNDISSIDLFLTNFRDYDPWLLSRLLSKKISNSEDLYKNKKQK
;
A
#
# COMPACT_ATOMS: atom_id res chain seq x y z
N MET A 1 -27.66 45.67 -52.21
CA MET A 1 -28.85 45.28 -51.45
C MET A 1 -28.70 45.73 -50.01
N LEU A 2 -29.12 46.97 -49.70
CA LEU A 2 -29.25 47.46 -48.32
C LEU A 2 -30.61 46.99 -47.80
N VAL A 3 -30.59 46.02 -46.88
CA VAL A 3 -31.80 45.48 -46.26
C VAL A 3 -32.28 46.49 -45.20
N LEU A 4 -33.51 46.96 -45.39
CA LEU A 4 -34.28 47.74 -44.42
C LEU A 4 -34.48 46.92 -43.15
N ILE A 5 -33.59 47.08 -42.17
CA ILE A 5 -33.78 46.55 -40.82
C ILE A 5 -34.94 47.32 -40.19
N SER A 6 -36.06 46.65 -39.95
CA SER A 6 -37.23 47.27 -39.35
C SER A 6 -36.89 47.86 -37.98
N LYS A 7 -37.55 48.96 -37.57
CA LYS A 7 -37.37 49.59 -36.25
C LYS A 7 -37.51 48.58 -35.10
N ARG A 8 -38.31 47.51 -35.26
CA ARG A 8 -38.44 46.44 -34.27
C ARG A 8 -37.18 45.60 -34.11
N CYS A 9 -36.43 45.33 -35.19
CA CYS A 9 -35.17 44.61 -35.12
C CYS A 9 -34.08 45.44 -34.43
N ILE A 10 -34.03 46.75 -34.66
CA ILE A 10 -33.08 47.64 -33.96
C ILE A 10 -33.36 47.63 -32.46
N ILE A 11 -34.63 47.71 -32.06
CA ILE A 11 -35.03 47.65 -30.65
C ILE A 11 -34.63 46.30 -30.01
N LEU A 12 -34.88 45.18 -30.70
CA LEU A 12 -34.49 43.86 -30.21
C LEU A 12 -32.98 43.70 -30.06
N ILE A 13 -32.21 44.15 -31.05
CA ILE A 13 -30.73 44.10 -31.00
C ILE A 13 -30.22 44.97 -29.85
N THR A 14 -30.82 46.14 -29.63
CA THR A 14 -30.42 47.06 -28.55
C THR A 14 -30.75 46.48 -27.17
N ILE A 15 -31.92 45.85 -27.01
CA ILE A 15 -32.29 45.15 -25.77
C ILE A 15 -31.34 43.97 -25.53
N PHE A 16 -31.02 43.19 -26.56
CA PHE A 16 -30.11 42.06 -26.42
C PHE A 16 -28.69 42.52 -26.06
N ALA A 17 -28.22 43.61 -26.66
CA ALA A 17 -26.94 44.22 -26.33
C ALA A 17 -26.91 44.74 -24.89
N LEU A 18 -27.99 45.37 -24.41
CA LEU A 18 -28.09 45.86 -23.03
C LEU A 18 -28.17 44.72 -22.00
N VAL A 19 -28.91 43.67 -22.29
CA VAL A 19 -28.98 42.47 -21.42
C VAL A 19 -27.63 41.76 -21.40
N PHE A 20 -26.97 41.62 -22.56
CA PHE A 20 -25.63 41.04 -22.63
C PHE A 20 -24.60 41.89 -21.89
N LEU A 21 -24.67 43.22 -22.01
CA LEU A 21 -23.80 44.14 -21.28
C LEU A 21 -24.06 44.06 -19.77
N GLN A 22 -25.32 43.96 -19.33
CA GLN A 22 -25.66 43.72 -17.93
C GLN A 22 -25.16 42.36 -17.44
N LEU A 23 -25.21 41.31 -18.26
CA LEU A 23 -24.68 39.98 -17.92
C LEU A 23 -23.15 40.00 -17.83
N VAL A 24 -22.47 40.66 -18.77
CA VAL A 24 -21.01 40.84 -18.75
C VAL A 24 -20.58 41.70 -17.57
N MET A 25 -21.33 42.74 -17.22
CA MET A 25 -21.07 43.56 -16.03
C MET A 25 -21.37 42.78 -14.75
N TYR A 26 -22.44 41.98 -14.70
CA TYR A 26 -22.78 41.14 -13.55
C TYR A 26 -21.76 40.02 -13.32
N VAL A 27 -21.25 39.41 -14.39
CA VAL A 27 -20.18 38.40 -14.34
C VAL A 27 -18.81 39.06 -14.08
N GLY A 28 -18.58 40.26 -14.62
CA GLY A 28 -17.32 41.01 -14.49
C GLY A 28 -17.12 41.74 -13.17
N PHE A 29 -18.19 42.13 -12.47
CA PHE A 29 -18.15 42.88 -11.20
C PHE A 29 -18.55 42.07 -9.96
N ASN A 30 -18.81 40.78 -10.07
CA ASN A 30 -19.07 39.93 -8.92
C ASN A 30 -17.84 39.04 -8.61
N PRO A 31 -16.81 39.58 -7.91
CA PRO A 31 -15.60 38.83 -7.58
C PRO A 31 -15.88 37.63 -6.66
N HIS A 32 -17.09 37.50 -6.11
CA HIS A 32 -17.50 36.37 -5.29
C HIS A 32 -17.90 35.11 -6.08
N ILE A 33 -18.25 35.22 -7.37
CA ILE A 33 -18.70 34.05 -8.16
C ILE A 33 -17.49 33.27 -8.77
N PHE A 34 -16.32 33.90 -8.88
CA PHE A 34 -15.07 33.25 -9.27
C PHE A 34 -14.03 33.17 -8.13
N ASN A 35 -14.42 33.47 -6.89
CA ASN A 35 -13.61 33.23 -5.68
C ASN A 35 -13.88 31.86 -5.04
N HIS A 36 -14.10 30.81 -5.84
CA HIS A 36 -13.47 29.55 -5.47
C HIS A 36 -11.97 29.82 -5.59
N GLY A 37 -11.39 30.24 -4.46
CA GLY A 37 -10.03 30.75 -4.38
C GLY A 37 -9.11 29.87 -5.19
N LYS A 38 -8.10 30.48 -5.80
CA LYS A 38 -6.93 29.78 -6.33
C LYS A 38 -6.33 28.91 -5.22
N ARG A 39 -6.95 27.77 -4.90
CA ARG A 39 -6.34 26.67 -4.17
C ARG A 39 -5.27 26.23 -5.14
N ASN A 40 -4.06 26.66 -4.83
CA ASN A 40 -2.88 26.20 -5.53
C ASN A 40 -3.01 24.68 -5.55
N LEU A 41 -3.10 24.04 -6.71
CA LEU A 41 -3.26 22.57 -6.83
C LEU A 41 -2.09 21.80 -6.16
N TYR A 42 -1.10 22.55 -5.69
CA TYR A 42 0.11 22.16 -4.99
C TYR A 42 0.22 22.69 -3.55
N SER A 43 -0.81 23.37 -2.99
CA SER A 43 -0.81 23.74 -1.57
C SER A 43 -1.27 22.56 -0.72
N TYR A 44 -0.35 22.01 0.05
CA TYR A 44 -0.63 21.01 1.07
C TYR A 44 -1.41 21.69 2.20
N SER A 45 -2.49 21.07 2.72
CA SER A 45 -3.25 21.59 3.86
C SER A 45 -2.68 21.09 5.19
N ILE A 46 -2.93 21.82 6.29
CA ILE A 46 -2.67 21.31 7.65
C ILE A 46 -3.87 20.48 8.08
N TRP A 47 -3.66 19.21 8.41
CA TRP A 47 -4.67 18.34 9.01
C TRP A 47 -4.17 17.72 10.31
N LYS A 48 -5.11 17.18 11.10
CA LYS A 48 -4.81 16.53 12.38
C LYS A 48 -3.72 15.45 12.21
N GLY A 49 -2.77 15.41 13.13
CA GLY A 49 -1.71 14.41 13.16
C GLY A 49 -2.25 12.98 13.21
N PHE A 50 -1.42 12.03 12.76
CA PHE A 50 -1.71 10.62 12.87
C PHE A 50 -1.58 10.16 14.33
N ASP A 51 -2.48 9.28 14.73
CA ASP A 51 -2.47 8.61 16.03
C ASP A 51 -2.90 7.15 15.86
N ILE A 52 -2.43 6.28 16.76
CA ILE A 52 -2.75 4.85 16.83
C ILE A 52 -3.67 4.64 18.03
N PRO A 53 -4.99 4.62 17.82
CA PRO A 53 -5.94 4.53 18.92
C PRO A 53 -5.93 3.13 19.53
N LEU A 54 -6.12 3.09 20.86
CA LEU A 54 -6.42 1.87 21.60
C LEU A 54 -7.90 1.54 21.41
N ILE A 55 -8.20 0.63 20.49
CA ILE A 55 -9.59 0.27 20.17
C ILE A 55 -10.03 -0.93 20.99
N LYS A 56 -11.20 -0.82 21.62
CA LYS A 56 -11.83 -1.84 22.46
C LYS A 56 -13.18 -2.33 21.93
N THR A 57 -13.61 -1.87 20.75
CA THR A 57 -14.98 -2.09 20.30
C THR A 57 -15.13 -3.48 19.68
N ASP A 58 -15.77 -4.38 20.43
CA ASP A 58 -16.15 -5.71 19.97
C ASP A 58 -17.56 -5.69 19.36
N CYS A 59 -17.62 -5.31 18.07
CA CYS A 59 -18.88 -5.23 17.33
C CYS A 59 -19.32 -6.53 16.66
N PHE A 60 -18.46 -7.55 16.69
CA PHE A 60 -18.68 -8.77 15.94
C PHE A 60 -18.78 -9.94 16.92
N SER A 61 -19.98 -10.47 17.10
CA SER A 61 -20.32 -11.46 18.15
C SER A 61 -19.75 -12.87 17.93
N THR A 62 -18.80 -13.04 17.02
CA THR A 62 -18.21 -14.34 16.72
C THR A 62 -16.87 -14.46 17.42
N SER A 63 -16.74 -15.44 18.32
CA SER A 63 -15.44 -15.86 18.88
C SER A 63 -14.38 -15.86 17.78
N GLU A 64 -13.18 -15.34 18.07
CA GLU A 64 -12.01 -15.06 17.18
C GLU A 64 -11.67 -16.09 16.07
N LYS A 65 -12.33 -17.25 16.00
CA LYS A 65 -12.00 -18.38 15.14
C LYS A 65 -12.54 -18.32 13.70
N ASP A 66 -13.55 -17.48 13.40
CA ASP A 66 -14.27 -17.56 12.10
C ASP A 66 -14.22 -16.31 11.21
N TYR A 67 -13.41 -15.30 11.53
CA TYR A 67 -13.25 -14.14 10.64
C TYR A 67 -12.58 -14.54 9.32
N ASN A 68 -13.30 -14.25 8.24
CA ASN A 68 -12.83 -14.36 6.86
C ASN A 68 -13.67 -13.43 5.98
N LEU A 69 -13.20 -13.20 4.77
CA LEU A 69 -13.83 -12.27 3.84
C LEU A 69 -15.22 -12.73 3.38
N GLU A 70 -15.47 -14.05 3.29
CA GLU A 70 -16.79 -14.59 2.93
C GLU A 70 -17.84 -14.21 3.97
N ASN A 71 -17.46 -14.29 5.25
CA ASN A 71 -18.30 -13.92 6.38
C ASN A 71 -18.44 -12.40 6.54
N LEU A 72 -17.41 -11.59 6.21
CA LEU A 72 -17.44 -10.13 6.36
C LEU A 72 -18.71 -9.48 5.77
N VAL A 73 -19.11 -9.87 4.55
CA VAL A 73 -20.29 -9.27 3.91
C VAL A 73 -21.57 -9.60 4.67
N ARG A 74 -21.69 -10.84 5.16
CA ARG A 74 -22.83 -11.28 5.96
C ARG A 74 -22.84 -10.56 7.31
N ASP A 75 -21.68 -10.45 7.95
CA ASP A 75 -21.55 -9.92 9.29
C ASP A 75 -21.82 -8.42 9.31
N ILE A 76 -21.33 -7.65 8.33
CA ILE A 76 -21.68 -6.23 8.16
C ILE A 76 -23.19 -6.06 7.89
N LYS A 77 -23.81 -6.91 7.05
CA LYS A 77 -25.26 -6.86 6.81
C LYS A 77 -26.07 -7.21 8.06
N SER A 78 -25.58 -8.15 8.87
CA SER A 78 -26.20 -8.54 10.14
C SER A 78 -26.14 -7.38 11.13
N LEU A 79 -24.95 -6.77 11.29
CA LEU A 79 -24.72 -5.67 12.20
C LEU A 79 -25.62 -4.48 11.88
N LYS A 80 -25.82 -4.15 10.60
CA LYS A 80 -26.75 -3.09 10.15
C LYS A 80 -28.23 -3.36 10.48
N LYS A 81 -28.62 -4.62 10.70
CA LYS A 81 -30.00 -5.00 11.04
C LYS A 81 -30.24 -5.11 12.55
N SER A 82 -29.19 -5.36 13.32
CA SER A 82 -29.27 -5.70 14.74
C SER A 82 -28.86 -4.58 15.69
N THR A 83 -28.38 -3.44 15.17
CA THR A 83 -27.73 -2.42 16.00
C THR A 83 -28.72 -1.77 16.96
N THR A 84 -28.43 -1.94 18.24
CA THR A 84 -29.08 -1.31 19.42
C THR A 84 -28.02 -0.67 20.33
N LYS A 85 -26.74 -0.75 19.96
CA LYS A 85 -25.57 -0.23 20.70
C LYS A 85 -24.93 0.89 19.89
N SER A 86 -24.83 2.09 20.47
CA SER A 86 -24.31 3.29 19.80
C SER A 86 -22.89 3.11 19.24
N GLU A 87 -21.99 2.42 19.95
CA GLU A 87 -20.59 2.25 19.51
C GLU A 87 -20.44 1.43 18.22
N CYS A 88 -21.38 0.52 17.93
CA CYS A 88 -21.35 -0.26 16.69
C CYS A 88 -22.05 0.45 15.53
N GLU A 89 -22.93 1.40 15.82
CA GLU A 89 -23.44 2.34 14.82
C GLU A 89 -22.32 3.26 14.34
N ASP A 90 -21.53 3.82 15.28
CA ASP A 90 -20.36 4.64 14.96
C ASP A 90 -19.33 3.89 14.11
N PHE A 91 -19.07 2.62 14.43
CA PHE A 91 -18.19 1.77 13.61
C PHE A 91 -18.77 1.53 12.21
N LEU A 92 -20.06 1.24 12.08
CA LEU A 92 -20.71 1.00 10.79
C LEU A 92 -20.68 2.25 9.91
N ASP A 93 -20.96 3.41 10.49
CA ASP A 93 -20.89 4.69 9.80
C ASP A 93 -19.45 4.98 9.35
N LEU A 94 -18.47 4.75 10.22
CA LEU A 94 -17.07 4.87 9.86
C LEU A 94 -16.68 3.90 8.74
N PHE A 95 -17.11 2.64 8.83
CA PHE A 95 -16.84 1.62 7.83
C PHE A 95 -17.45 2.00 6.48
N ASP A 96 -18.72 2.40 6.44
CA ASP A 96 -19.41 2.81 5.22
C ASP A 96 -18.87 4.13 4.63
N ASN A 97 -18.22 4.96 5.45
CA ASN A 97 -17.48 6.18 5.06
C ASN A 97 -16.05 5.93 4.54
N ILE A 98 -15.58 4.68 4.51
CA ILE A 98 -14.29 4.34 3.87
C ILE A 98 -14.44 3.19 2.87
N PHE A 99 -15.17 2.14 3.24
CA PHE A 99 -15.29 0.92 2.48
C PHE A 99 -16.72 0.67 1.98
N LYS A 100 -16.78 0.04 0.82
CA LYS A 100 -17.97 -0.64 0.33
C LYS A 100 -17.59 -2.08 0.07
N VAL A 101 -18.28 -3.01 0.72
CA VAL A 101 -18.11 -4.45 0.48
C VAL A 101 -19.40 -5.04 -0.05
N SER A 102 -19.29 -5.86 -1.08
CA SER A 102 -20.41 -6.58 -1.66
C SER A 102 -19.95 -7.95 -2.16
N HIS A 103 -20.89 -8.86 -2.39
CA HIS A 103 -20.62 -10.11 -3.07
C HIS A 103 -21.64 -10.36 -4.17
N GLN A 104 -21.24 -11.15 -5.14
CA GLN A 104 -22.10 -11.70 -6.18
C GLN A 104 -21.67 -13.13 -6.49
N TYR A 105 -22.58 -13.92 -7.04
CA TYR A 105 -22.24 -15.22 -7.61
C TYR A 105 -22.01 -15.07 -9.12
N SER A 106 -21.03 -15.79 -9.65
CA SER A 106 -20.84 -15.91 -11.09
C SER A 106 -22.10 -16.50 -11.73
N ARG A 107 -22.27 -16.24 -13.04
CA ARG A 107 -23.24 -17.03 -13.81
C ARG A 107 -22.89 -18.51 -13.73
N ALA A 108 -23.94 -19.34 -13.79
CA ALA A 108 -23.80 -20.79 -13.84
C ALA A 108 -22.89 -21.19 -15.01
N LEU A 109 -21.82 -21.91 -14.71
CA LEU A 109 -20.94 -22.46 -15.73
C LEU A 109 -21.46 -23.82 -16.21
N SER A 110 -21.52 -24.00 -17.52
CA SER A 110 -21.68 -25.30 -18.15
C SER A 110 -20.36 -25.75 -18.76
N PHE A 111 -19.97 -27.01 -18.53
CA PHE A 111 -18.69 -27.54 -18.96
C PHE A 111 -18.90 -28.64 -19.99
N PRO A 112 -18.27 -28.57 -21.19
CA PRO A 112 -18.27 -29.68 -22.14
C PRO A 112 -17.66 -30.96 -21.52
N LYS A 113 -18.17 -32.14 -21.88
CA LYS A 113 -17.76 -33.44 -21.28
C LYS A 113 -16.23 -33.63 -21.21
N LYS A 114 -15.53 -33.40 -22.32
CA LYS A 114 -14.04 -33.49 -22.37
C LYS A 114 -13.36 -32.54 -21.38
N PHE A 115 -13.93 -31.36 -21.13
CA PHE A 115 -13.38 -30.41 -20.18
C PHE A 115 -13.70 -30.80 -18.74
N GLN A 116 -14.87 -31.37 -18.47
CA GLN A 116 -15.20 -31.96 -17.17
C GLN A 116 -14.20 -33.06 -16.80
N GLU A 117 -13.93 -33.98 -17.74
CA GLU A 117 -12.95 -35.07 -17.56
C GLU A 117 -11.55 -34.51 -17.25
N ARG A 118 -11.15 -33.40 -17.90
CA ARG A 118 -9.87 -32.74 -17.62
C ARG A 118 -9.86 -32.09 -16.23
N LEU A 119 -10.91 -31.35 -15.86
CA LEU A 119 -10.98 -30.67 -14.57
C LEU A 119 -11.03 -31.66 -13.40
N GLN A 120 -11.76 -32.76 -13.54
CA GLN A 120 -11.87 -33.81 -12.53
C GLN A 120 -10.56 -34.57 -12.30
N LYS A 121 -9.61 -34.54 -13.26
CA LYS A 121 -8.26 -35.06 -13.05
C LYS A 121 -7.40 -34.17 -12.15
N SER A 122 -7.66 -32.85 -12.14
CA SER A 122 -6.84 -31.87 -11.43
C SER A 122 -7.50 -31.29 -10.19
N LEU A 123 -8.81 -31.48 -10.02
CA LEU A 123 -9.61 -30.93 -8.93
C LEU A 123 -10.38 -32.04 -8.24
N ASN A 124 -10.48 -31.97 -6.91
CA ASN A 124 -11.38 -32.86 -6.17
C ASN A 124 -12.85 -32.55 -6.48
N LYS A 125 -13.75 -33.50 -6.15
CA LYS A 125 -15.19 -33.40 -6.45
C LYS A 125 -15.85 -32.14 -5.86
N ASN A 126 -15.49 -31.76 -4.64
CA ASN A 126 -16.07 -30.58 -3.98
C ASN A 126 -15.67 -29.29 -4.70
N LEU A 127 -14.40 -29.15 -5.06
CA LEU A 127 -13.88 -28.02 -5.79
C LEU A 127 -14.48 -27.94 -7.20
N PHE A 128 -14.59 -29.08 -7.88
CA PHE A 128 -15.26 -29.15 -9.18
C PHE A 128 -16.72 -28.67 -9.11
N ASN A 129 -17.49 -29.11 -8.11
CA ASN A 129 -18.87 -28.68 -7.92
C ASN A 129 -18.98 -27.17 -7.67
N SER A 130 -18.05 -26.60 -6.90
CA SER A 130 -18.01 -25.16 -6.60
C SER A 130 -17.70 -24.28 -7.82
N LEU A 131 -17.09 -24.83 -8.89
CA LEU A 131 -16.82 -24.07 -10.12
C LEU A 131 -18.10 -23.60 -10.83
N SER A 132 -19.22 -24.31 -10.63
CA SER A 132 -20.48 -23.99 -11.31
C SER A 132 -21.01 -22.60 -10.92
N HIS A 133 -20.85 -22.21 -9.65
CA HIS A 133 -21.36 -20.96 -9.08
C HIS A 133 -20.34 -20.40 -8.11
N GLN A 134 -19.52 -19.47 -8.60
CA GLN A 134 -18.36 -18.98 -7.86
C GLN A 134 -18.74 -17.73 -7.07
N LEU A 135 -18.37 -17.69 -5.79
CA LEU A 135 -18.49 -16.48 -4.97
C LEU A 135 -17.41 -15.46 -5.39
N LEU A 136 -17.84 -14.24 -5.69
CA LEU A 136 -16.99 -13.10 -5.98
C LEU A 136 -17.27 -12.02 -4.92
N ILE A 137 -16.24 -11.60 -4.20
CA ILE A 137 -16.34 -10.55 -3.18
C ILE A 137 -15.59 -9.34 -3.67
N TYR A 138 -16.24 -8.18 -3.59
CA TYR A 138 -15.73 -6.89 -4.04
C TYR A 138 -15.54 -6.00 -2.82
N VAL A 139 -14.32 -5.50 -2.65
CA VAL A 139 -13.99 -4.46 -1.67
C VAL A 139 -13.58 -3.21 -2.44
N PHE A 140 -14.17 -2.08 -2.09
CA PHE A 140 -13.84 -0.78 -2.66
C PHE A 140 -13.59 0.24 -1.56
N ASN A 141 -12.42 0.86 -1.56
CA ASN A 141 -12.07 1.98 -0.69
C ASN A 141 -12.41 3.27 -1.42
N HIS A 142 -13.51 3.94 -1.11
CA HIS A 142 -13.95 5.10 -1.89
C HIS A 142 -13.16 6.37 -1.57
N VAL A 143 -12.29 6.34 -0.55
CA VAL A 143 -11.36 7.43 -0.26
C VAL A 143 -10.16 7.36 -1.19
N THR A 144 -9.50 6.21 -1.30
CA THR A 144 -8.29 6.02 -2.13
C THR A 144 -8.58 5.52 -3.53
N LEU A 145 -9.81 5.09 -3.81
CA LEU A 145 -10.25 4.39 -5.01
C LEU A 145 -9.56 3.03 -5.23
N GLU A 146 -8.86 2.53 -4.22
CA GLU A 146 -8.30 1.19 -4.26
C GLU A 146 -9.42 0.15 -4.21
N SER A 147 -9.29 -0.90 -5.01
CA SER A 147 -10.29 -1.95 -5.13
C SER A 147 -9.64 -3.32 -5.14
N SER A 148 -10.35 -4.31 -4.64
CA SER A 148 -9.92 -5.70 -4.70
C SER A 148 -11.09 -6.63 -4.97
N VAL A 149 -10.83 -7.64 -5.80
CA VAL A 149 -11.77 -8.72 -6.09
C VAL A 149 -11.19 -10.02 -5.58
N TYR A 150 -11.98 -10.69 -4.76
CA TYR A 150 -11.63 -11.97 -4.16
C TYR A 150 -12.52 -13.06 -4.72
N ASN A 151 -11.90 -14.18 -5.05
CA ASN A 151 -12.57 -15.42 -5.42
C ASN A 151 -11.84 -16.57 -4.73
N PRO A 152 -12.44 -17.19 -3.70
CA PRO A 152 -11.82 -18.27 -2.93
C PRO A 152 -11.31 -19.44 -3.79
N LEU A 153 -11.92 -19.67 -4.95
CA LEU A 153 -11.55 -20.75 -5.87
C LEU A 153 -10.33 -20.42 -6.72
N ARG A 154 -9.96 -19.14 -6.86
CA ARG A 154 -8.91 -18.72 -7.77
C ARG A 154 -7.52 -19.15 -7.31
N SER A 155 -7.31 -19.18 -5.99
CA SER A 155 -6.13 -19.77 -5.33
C SER A 155 -5.99 -21.27 -5.56
N LYS A 156 -7.06 -21.96 -6.00
CA LYS A 156 -7.12 -23.42 -6.18
C LYS A 156 -7.00 -23.84 -7.65
N ARG A 157 -6.70 -22.91 -8.56
CA ARG A 157 -6.47 -23.23 -9.96
C ARG A 157 -5.27 -24.18 -10.09
N PRO A 158 -5.34 -25.21 -10.96
CA PRO A 158 -4.18 -26.04 -11.25
C PRO A 158 -3.10 -25.16 -11.88
N VAL A 159 -2.01 -24.95 -11.14
CA VAL A 159 -0.78 -24.34 -11.64
C VAL A 159 0.21 -25.45 -11.98
N GLY A 160 1.04 -25.22 -13.00
CA GLY A 160 2.09 -26.17 -13.34
C GLY A 160 2.98 -26.40 -12.11
N HIS A 161 3.16 -27.67 -11.74
CA HIS A 161 4.06 -28.02 -10.65
C HIS A 161 5.50 -27.73 -11.08
N ASN A 162 6.21 -26.99 -10.23
CA ASN A 162 7.66 -26.96 -10.25
C ASN A 162 8.09 -27.88 -9.12
N ASP A 163 8.92 -28.89 -9.40
CA ASP A 163 9.31 -29.89 -8.41
C ASP A 163 10.34 -29.33 -7.40
N GLU A 164 11.01 -28.22 -7.74
CA GLU A 164 11.95 -27.53 -6.85
C GLU A 164 11.20 -26.74 -5.75
N ASN A 165 11.66 -26.85 -4.50
CA ASN A 165 11.22 -25.99 -3.40
C ASN A 165 11.78 -24.57 -3.59
N VAL A 166 10.97 -23.54 -3.34
CA VAL A 166 11.36 -22.12 -3.49
C VAL A 166 12.64 -21.76 -2.72
N TRP A 167 12.89 -22.38 -1.56
CA TRP A 167 14.09 -22.12 -0.77
C TRP A 167 15.34 -22.71 -1.41
N SER A 168 15.24 -23.90 -2.00
CA SER A 168 16.34 -24.48 -2.79
C SER A 168 16.71 -23.58 -3.98
N TYR A 169 15.70 -23.01 -4.63
CA TYR A 169 15.89 -22.00 -5.68
C TYR A 169 16.62 -20.76 -5.16
N VAL A 170 16.23 -20.23 -4.00
CA VAL A 170 16.88 -19.05 -3.38
C VAL A 170 18.33 -19.32 -3.01
N GLU A 171 18.63 -20.46 -2.37
CA GLU A 171 19.99 -20.84 -1.97
C GLU A 171 20.91 -21.03 -3.19
N ARG A 172 20.37 -21.67 -4.23
CA ARG A 172 21.08 -21.87 -5.50
C ARG A 172 21.38 -20.52 -6.18
N LEU A 173 20.38 -19.64 -6.30
CA LEU A 173 20.59 -18.29 -6.83
C LEU A 173 21.63 -17.49 -6.03
N SER A 174 21.56 -17.55 -4.70
CA SER A 174 22.55 -16.91 -3.82
C SER A 174 23.96 -17.41 -4.14
N SER A 175 24.14 -18.71 -4.27
CA SER A 175 25.43 -19.34 -4.56
C SER A 175 25.94 -19.02 -5.98
N GLU A 176 25.07 -19.07 -6.99
CA GLU A 176 25.41 -18.83 -8.40
C GLU A 176 25.81 -17.37 -8.66
N THR A 177 25.18 -16.42 -7.96
CA THR A 177 25.40 -14.98 -8.20
C THR A 177 26.53 -14.37 -7.35
N LEU A 178 26.90 -15.00 -6.24
CA LEU A 178 27.92 -14.49 -5.31
C LEU A 178 29.27 -14.13 -5.97
N PRO A 179 29.87 -14.97 -6.84
CA PRO A 179 31.23 -14.70 -7.36
C PRO A 179 31.34 -13.44 -8.22
N ASN A 180 30.24 -13.09 -8.90
CA ASN A 180 30.16 -12.01 -9.89
C ASN A 180 29.24 -10.87 -9.45
N CYS A 181 28.93 -10.78 -8.16
CA CYS A 181 28.07 -9.72 -7.65
C CYS A 181 28.83 -8.39 -7.53
N ASP A 182 28.33 -7.36 -8.24
CA ASP A 182 28.87 -6.00 -8.19
C ASP A 182 28.76 -5.40 -6.77
N PHE A 183 27.67 -5.69 -6.06
CA PHE A 183 27.45 -5.19 -4.70
C PHE A 183 28.32 -5.86 -3.65
N CYS A 184 28.78 -7.10 -3.87
CA CYS A 184 29.86 -7.70 -3.06
C CYS A 184 31.20 -6.96 -3.26
N LYS A 185 31.42 -6.38 -4.45
CA LYS A 185 32.62 -5.60 -4.81
C LYS A 185 32.28 -4.11 -4.95
N TYR A 186 31.44 -3.61 -4.05
CA TYR A 186 30.83 -2.28 -4.17
C TYR A 186 31.86 -1.14 -4.35
N LYS A 187 33.08 -1.27 -3.84
CA LYS A 187 34.12 -0.23 -4.00
C LYS A 187 34.51 -0.01 -5.47
N ASP A 188 34.49 -1.07 -6.26
CA ASP A 188 34.93 -1.07 -7.65
C ASP A 188 33.75 -0.92 -8.63
N PHE A 189 32.57 -1.44 -8.25
CA PHE A 189 31.41 -1.56 -9.16
C PHE A 189 30.18 -0.75 -8.73
N THR A 190 30.34 0.27 -7.86
CA THR A 190 29.24 1.22 -7.56
C THR A 190 29.72 2.65 -7.58
N ALA A 191 28.85 3.55 -8.05
CA ALA A 191 29.12 4.97 -8.10
C ALA A 191 29.04 5.63 -6.72
N ILE A 192 29.62 6.83 -6.63
CA ILE A 192 29.58 7.72 -5.46
C ILE A 192 29.15 9.12 -5.94
N ASP A 193 28.37 9.83 -5.13
CA ASP A 193 28.04 11.25 -5.33
C ASP A 193 28.55 12.10 -4.15
N GLU A 194 28.07 13.34 -4.00
CA GLU A 194 28.47 14.28 -2.94
C GLU A 194 28.27 13.74 -1.51
N LEU A 195 27.34 12.78 -1.32
CA LEU A 195 27.16 12.12 -0.03
C LEU A 195 28.28 11.10 0.27
N GLY A 196 29.12 10.73 -0.70
CA GLY A 196 30.21 9.80 -0.43
C GLY A 196 29.74 8.38 -0.09
N ARG A 197 30.66 7.56 0.42
CA ARG A 197 30.43 6.16 0.80
C ARG A 197 30.53 5.98 2.32
N HIS A 198 29.41 6.19 3.02
CA HIS A 198 29.30 5.81 4.43
C HIS A 198 29.15 4.30 4.57
N GLU A 199 29.99 3.70 5.40
CA GLU A 199 30.02 2.27 5.67
C GLU A 199 29.77 2.00 7.15
N THR A 200 28.88 1.07 7.46
CA THR A 200 28.70 0.52 8.81
C THR A 200 29.21 -0.92 8.86
N THR A 201 29.01 -1.59 10.01
CA THR A 201 29.26 -3.03 10.14
C THR A 201 28.43 -3.87 9.17
N PHE A 202 27.19 -3.47 8.87
CA PHE A 202 26.24 -4.30 8.13
C PHE A 202 25.84 -3.74 6.76
N THR A 203 26.12 -2.48 6.50
CA THR A 203 25.60 -1.77 5.32
C THR A 203 26.66 -0.88 4.69
N VAL A 204 26.41 -0.50 3.45
CA VAL A 204 27.13 0.55 2.75
C VAL A 204 26.14 1.37 1.93
N ARG A 205 26.26 2.70 1.96
CA ARG A 205 25.57 3.55 1.01
C ARG A 205 26.36 3.66 -0.29
N VAL A 206 25.64 3.72 -1.39
CA VAL A 206 26.16 3.98 -2.73
C VAL A 206 25.18 4.90 -3.47
N THR A 207 25.57 5.45 -4.61
CA THR A 207 24.64 6.21 -5.46
C THR A 207 24.17 5.37 -6.64
N ASN A 208 22.91 5.56 -7.06
CA ASN A 208 22.43 4.89 -8.26
C ASN A 208 23.01 5.59 -9.50
N THR A 209 23.63 4.82 -10.40
CA THR A 209 24.20 5.31 -11.66
C THR A 209 23.11 5.82 -12.62
N PHE A 210 21.94 5.19 -12.62
CA PHE A 210 20.79 5.52 -13.48
C PHE A 210 19.69 6.17 -12.64
N LYS A 211 19.85 7.48 -12.40
CA LYS A 211 19.02 8.24 -11.46
C LYS A 211 17.56 8.38 -11.95
N LEU A 212 16.62 8.19 -11.02
CA LEU A 212 15.19 8.50 -11.19
C LEU A 212 14.83 9.89 -10.65
N GLU A 213 15.67 10.43 -9.78
CA GLU A 213 15.57 11.76 -9.15
C GLU A 213 16.99 12.25 -8.84
N LYS A 214 17.18 13.57 -8.68
CA LYS A 214 18.48 14.19 -8.33
C LYS A 214 19.14 13.46 -7.16
N TRP A 215 18.39 13.31 -6.08
CA TRP A 215 18.77 12.50 -4.93
C TRP A 215 18.17 11.11 -5.07
N HIS A 216 18.97 10.20 -5.63
CA HIS A 216 18.68 8.77 -5.76
C HIS A 216 19.90 7.96 -5.32
N GLY A 217 19.84 7.46 -4.09
CA GLY A 217 20.85 6.62 -3.48
C GLY A 217 20.40 5.17 -3.34
N MET A 218 21.31 4.31 -2.93
CA MET A 218 21.01 2.94 -2.54
C MET A 218 21.74 2.60 -1.25
N ILE A 219 21.05 1.95 -0.33
CA ILE A 219 21.66 1.28 0.82
C ILE A 219 21.79 -0.18 0.46
N ILE A 220 22.97 -0.76 0.66
CA ILE A 220 23.29 -2.15 0.33
C ILE A 220 23.67 -2.87 1.61
N MET A 221 23.13 -4.06 1.87
CA MET A 221 23.61 -4.90 2.97
C MET A 221 24.97 -5.51 2.61
N LYS A 222 25.90 -5.67 3.54
CA LYS A 222 27.20 -6.34 3.25
C LYS A 222 27.06 -7.85 3.04
N LYS A 223 25.95 -8.45 3.49
CA LYS A 223 25.60 -9.85 3.21
C LYS A 223 24.94 -10.00 1.85
N HIS A 224 25.40 -10.98 1.07
CA HIS A 224 24.88 -11.27 -0.28
C HIS A 224 23.52 -11.97 -0.29
N HIS A 225 23.28 -12.86 0.68
CA HIS A 225 22.09 -13.71 0.66
C HIS A 225 20.80 -12.86 0.76
N PRO A 226 19.82 -13.02 -0.15
CA PRO A 226 18.68 -12.11 -0.31
C PRO A 226 17.76 -12.01 0.91
N THR A 227 17.75 -13.05 1.76
CA THR A 227 16.79 -13.18 2.87
C THR A 227 17.42 -13.59 4.20
N ASN A 228 18.75 -13.76 4.27
CA ASN A 228 19.43 -14.30 5.47
C ASN A 228 20.12 -13.19 6.25
N PHE A 229 19.33 -12.47 7.02
CA PHE A 229 19.78 -11.42 7.93
C PHE A 229 18.99 -11.48 9.24
N SER A 230 19.67 -11.09 10.32
CA SER A 230 19.06 -10.95 11.65
C SER A 230 18.20 -9.70 11.75
N MET A 231 17.37 -9.63 12.79
CA MET A 231 16.59 -8.43 13.13
C MET A 231 17.48 -7.19 13.26
N GLN A 232 18.61 -7.30 13.96
CA GLN A 232 19.51 -6.16 14.16
C GLN A 232 20.09 -5.63 12.84
N GLU A 233 20.53 -6.53 11.97
CA GLU A 233 21.04 -6.17 10.63
C GLU A 233 19.95 -5.47 9.81
N PHE A 234 18.72 -5.97 9.90
CA PHE A 234 17.57 -5.41 9.20
C PHE A 234 17.16 -4.02 9.71
N GLU A 235 17.14 -3.82 11.02
CA GLU A 235 16.86 -2.51 11.61
C GLU A 235 17.93 -1.49 11.21
N MET A 236 19.22 -1.86 11.24
CA MET A 236 20.29 -0.97 10.78
C MET A 236 20.15 -0.66 9.29
N PHE A 237 19.76 -1.65 8.47
CA PHE A 237 19.50 -1.46 7.06
C PHE A 237 18.45 -0.37 6.76
N LEU A 238 17.35 -0.37 7.49
CA LEU A 238 16.29 0.64 7.33
C LEU A 238 16.60 1.98 8.01
N ASN A 239 17.35 1.97 9.12
CA ASN A 239 17.84 3.20 9.73
C ASN A 239 18.74 3.97 8.76
N ASP A 240 19.64 3.29 8.05
CA ASP A 240 20.54 3.94 7.09
C ASP A 240 19.80 4.54 5.89
N VAL A 241 18.65 3.98 5.51
CA VAL A 241 17.75 4.56 4.51
C VAL A 241 17.22 5.91 4.99
N VAL A 242 16.75 5.98 6.24
CA VAL A 242 16.24 7.21 6.84
C VAL A 242 17.36 8.24 7.02
N ASN A 243 18.53 7.82 7.51
CA ASN A 243 19.69 8.67 7.69
C ASN A 243 20.16 9.28 6.37
N TRP A 244 20.26 8.47 5.32
CA TRP A 244 20.64 8.94 3.99
C TRP A 244 19.69 10.03 3.48
N ALA A 245 18.38 9.86 3.65
CA ALA A 245 17.39 10.85 3.21
C ALA A 245 17.51 12.17 3.99
N ASN A 246 17.78 12.10 5.29
CA ASN A 246 18.04 13.29 6.11
C ASN A 246 19.32 14.01 5.67
N GLU A 247 20.41 13.28 5.42
CA GLU A 247 21.66 13.86 4.92
C GLU A 247 21.48 14.54 3.56
N ALA A 248 20.76 13.90 2.63
CA ALA A 248 20.42 14.49 1.33
C ALA A 248 19.64 15.81 1.49
N GLN A 249 18.67 15.85 2.42
CA GLN A 249 17.90 17.06 2.70
C GLN A 249 18.74 18.17 3.37
N VAL A 250 19.73 17.82 4.20
CA VAL A 250 20.66 18.79 4.78
C VAL A 250 21.51 19.46 3.69
N ILE A 251 21.98 18.69 2.70
CA ILE A 251 22.76 19.22 1.59
C ILE A 251 21.90 20.06 0.64
N ASP A 252 20.69 19.60 0.33
CA ASP A 252 19.75 20.33 -0.54
C ASP A 252 18.39 20.49 0.16
N PRO A 253 18.20 21.57 0.95
CA PRO A 253 16.98 21.80 1.71
C PRO A 253 15.70 21.94 0.88
N SER A 254 15.81 22.04 -0.44
CA SER A 254 14.63 22.08 -1.33
C SER A 254 14.01 20.69 -1.55
N TYR A 255 14.76 19.61 -1.32
CA TYR A 255 14.32 18.23 -1.46
C TYR A 255 13.85 17.67 -0.13
N ILE A 256 12.54 17.48 0.01
CA ILE A 256 11.91 17.22 1.31
C ILE A 256 10.98 16.02 1.33
N TYR A 257 10.67 15.38 0.20
CA TYR A 257 9.69 14.28 0.16
C TYR A 257 10.42 12.94 -0.01
N PRO A 258 10.66 12.20 1.08
CA PRO A 258 11.45 10.98 1.02
C PRO A 258 10.60 9.78 0.58
N SER A 259 11.25 8.83 -0.07
CA SER A 259 10.68 7.55 -0.47
C SER A 259 11.77 6.50 -0.54
N ALA A 260 11.42 5.27 -0.22
CA ALA A 260 12.29 4.12 -0.39
C ALA A 260 11.52 2.98 -1.05
N VAL A 261 12.19 2.21 -1.90
CA VAL A 261 11.63 1.04 -2.58
C VAL A 261 12.62 -0.11 -2.54
N TRP A 262 12.08 -1.32 -2.45
CA TRP A 262 12.87 -2.53 -2.40
C TRP A 262 12.15 -3.69 -3.06
N ASP A 263 12.83 -4.30 -4.02
CA ASP A 263 12.41 -5.54 -4.65
C ASP A 263 13.36 -6.67 -4.25
N VAL A 264 12.81 -7.82 -3.87
CA VAL A 264 13.58 -9.00 -3.48
C VAL A 264 13.40 -10.11 -4.50
N LEU A 265 14.53 -10.53 -5.10
CA LEU A 265 14.65 -11.50 -6.19
C LEU A 265 14.08 -11.02 -7.53
N TYR A 266 14.47 -11.70 -8.62
CA TYR A 266 14.13 -11.29 -9.99
C TYR A 266 12.63 -11.17 -10.25
N LYS A 267 11.82 -12.03 -9.63
CA LYS A 267 10.36 -11.98 -9.79
C LYS A 267 9.76 -10.66 -9.31
N ALA A 268 10.38 -10.04 -8.30
CA ALA A 268 9.97 -8.74 -7.81
C ALA A 268 10.47 -7.56 -8.65
N GLY A 269 11.37 -7.80 -9.61
CA GLY A 269 11.95 -6.74 -10.45
C GLY A 269 13.35 -6.31 -10.01
N ALA A 270 13.94 -6.97 -9.01
CA ALA A 270 15.32 -6.73 -8.64
C ALA A 270 16.28 -7.11 -9.78
N SER A 271 17.15 -6.19 -10.21
CA SER A 271 18.17 -6.49 -11.22
C SER A 271 19.36 -7.28 -10.65
N GLN A 272 19.59 -7.19 -9.35
CA GLN A 272 20.53 -8.00 -8.58
C GLN A 272 19.82 -8.56 -7.35
N ILE A 273 20.06 -9.82 -6.99
CA ILE A 273 19.40 -10.43 -5.83
C ILE A 273 19.96 -9.94 -4.49
N HIS A 274 21.17 -9.38 -4.50
CA HIS A 274 21.86 -8.88 -3.32
C HIS A 274 21.02 -7.79 -2.66
N PRO A 275 20.72 -7.84 -1.34
CA PRO A 275 19.82 -6.90 -0.68
C PRO A 275 20.25 -5.44 -0.83
N HIS A 276 19.40 -4.63 -1.47
CA HIS A 276 19.61 -3.20 -1.64
C HIS A 276 18.27 -2.45 -1.67
N ILE A 277 18.19 -1.35 -0.92
CA ILE A 277 17.04 -0.45 -0.91
C ILE A 277 17.40 0.79 -1.70
N HIS A 278 16.56 1.14 -2.67
CA HIS A 278 16.65 2.43 -3.34
C HIS A 278 16.00 3.48 -2.45
N VAL A 279 16.66 4.62 -2.28
CA VAL A 279 16.17 5.75 -1.51
C VAL A 279 16.21 7.01 -2.35
N LEU A 280 15.10 7.75 -2.35
CA LEU A 280 14.89 8.94 -3.15
C LEU A 280 14.36 10.06 -2.26
N VAL A 281 14.74 11.30 -2.56
CA VAL A 281 14.08 12.49 -2.01
C VAL A 281 13.67 13.36 -3.17
N SER A 282 12.40 13.74 -3.25
CA SER A 282 11.87 14.63 -4.29
C SER A 282 11.58 16.03 -3.76
N ARG A 283 11.60 17.01 -4.66
CA ARG A 283 11.47 18.44 -4.32
C ARG A 283 10.03 18.90 -4.16
N ASN A 284 9.19 18.53 -5.12
CA ASN A 284 7.91 19.20 -5.32
C ASN A 284 6.73 18.50 -4.68
N TYR A 285 6.72 17.17 -4.73
CA TYR A 285 5.64 16.32 -4.29
C TYR A 285 6.15 14.91 -4.01
N TYR A 286 5.41 14.15 -3.20
CA TYR A 286 5.61 12.70 -3.11
C TYR A 286 5.44 12.01 -4.46
N PHE A 287 6.11 10.87 -4.67
CA PHE A 287 5.91 10.09 -5.90
C PHE A 287 4.44 9.67 -6.09
N GLY A 288 4.02 9.53 -7.35
CA GLY A 288 2.61 9.60 -7.77
C GLY A 288 1.59 8.83 -6.93
N LYS A 289 1.85 7.55 -6.61
CA LYS A 289 0.92 6.73 -5.80
C LYS A 289 0.79 7.23 -4.36
N VAL A 290 1.87 7.74 -3.80
CA VAL A 290 1.93 8.29 -2.43
C VAL A 290 1.24 9.64 -2.39
N GLU A 291 1.45 10.48 -3.40
CA GLU A 291 0.75 11.76 -3.52
C GLU A 291 -0.76 11.57 -3.74
N GLN A 292 -1.17 10.52 -4.47
CA GLN A 292 -2.58 10.13 -4.59
C GLN A 292 -3.17 9.75 -3.22
N LEU A 293 -2.49 8.90 -2.46
CA LEU A 293 -2.89 8.52 -1.10
C LEU A 293 -2.98 9.73 -0.16
N ARG A 294 -1.97 10.61 -0.21
CA ARG A 294 -1.94 11.85 0.55
C ARG A 294 -3.14 12.76 0.20
N ARG A 295 -3.43 12.97 -1.08
CA ARG A 295 -4.58 13.77 -1.54
C ARG A 295 -5.92 13.15 -1.13
N ALA A 296 -6.03 11.82 -1.19
CA ALA A 296 -7.20 11.11 -0.71
C ALA A 296 -7.41 11.34 0.79
N ALA A 297 -6.36 11.19 1.60
CA ALA A 297 -6.39 11.47 3.04
C ALA A 297 -6.74 12.95 3.34
N GLN A 298 -6.22 13.88 2.54
CA GLN A 298 -6.59 15.30 2.60
C GLN A 298 -8.10 15.50 2.42
N ASN A 299 -8.63 14.97 1.33
CA ASN A 299 -10.03 15.14 0.97
C ASN A 299 -10.94 14.52 2.01
N TYR A 300 -10.52 13.40 2.61
CA TYR A 300 -11.23 12.79 3.72
C TYR A 300 -11.26 13.70 4.95
N PHE A 301 -10.12 14.29 5.33
CA PHE A 301 -10.05 15.26 6.42
C PHE A 301 -10.91 16.49 6.16
N GLU A 302 -10.85 17.08 4.96
CA GLU A 302 -11.67 18.25 4.60
C GLU A 302 -13.18 17.98 4.67
N LYS A 303 -13.61 16.74 4.45
CA LYS A 303 -15.02 16.33 4.52
C LYS A 303 -15.50 15.95 5.92
N THR A 304 -14.63 15.31 6.70
CA THR A 304 -15.02 14.62 7.96
C THR A 304 -14.41 15.25 9.22
N GLY A 305 -13.38 16.09 9.06
CA GLY A 305 -12.57 16.60 10.17
C GLY A 305 -11.63 15.55 10.80
N HIS A 306 -11.58 14.32 10.28
CA HIS A 306 -10.84 13.21 10.88
C HIS A 306 -9.60 12.84 10.07
N ASN A 307 -8.54 12.36 10.76
CA ASN A 307 -7.36 11.83 10.09
C ASN A 307 -7.69 10.47 9.47
N TYR A 308 -7.51 10.35 8.16
CA TYR A 308 -7.81 9.14 7.40
C TYR A 308 -7.09 7.89 7.92
N PHE A 309 -5.78 8.00 8.19
CA PHE A 309 -4.96 6.86 8.62
C PHE A 309 -5.35 6.39 10.02
N THR A 310 -5.64 7.31 10.93
CA THR A 310 -6.19 6.97 12.26
C THR A 310 -7.51 6.23 12.16
N LYS A 311 -8.42 6.72 11.29
CA LYS A 311 -9.71 6.06 11.03
C LYS A 311 -9.56 4.71 10.33
N LEU A 312 -8.52 4.54 9.53
CA LEU A 312 -8.16 3.24 8.97
C LEU A 312 -7.75 2.26 10.09
N VAL A 313 -6.89 2.67 11.02
CA VAL A 313 -6.49 1.83 12.17
C VAL A 313 -7.71 1.42 13.01
N GLU A 314 -8.67 2.33 13.21
CA GLU A 314 -9.96 2.06 13.87
C GLU A 314 -10.71 0.90 13.23
N ILE A 315 -10.95 1.00 11.92
CA ILE A 315 -11.67 -0.04 11.17
C ILE A 315 -10.93 -1.37 11.25
N TYR A 316 -9.62 -1.38 10.95
CA TYR A 316 -8.86 -2.61 10.86
C TYR A 316 -8.67 -3.29 12.21
N SER A 317 -8.58 -2.56 13.32
CA SER A 317 -8.49 -3.19 14.64
C SER A 317 -9.83 -3.78 15.07
N ALA A 318 -10.96 -3.09 14.80
CA ALA A 318 -12.29 -3.64 15.07
C ALA A 318 -12.59 -4.92 14.26
N LEU A 319 -11.96 -5.05 13.08
CA LEU A 319 -12.05 -6.25 12.25
C LEU A 319 -11.05 -7.35 12.64
N GLY A 320 -10.13 -7.12 13.58
CA GLY A 320 -9.05 -8.07 13.89
C GLY A 320 -8.00 -8.21 12.78
N LEU A 321 -7.85 -7.20 11.92
CA LEU A 321 -6.88 -7.13 10.83
C LEU A 321 -5.70 -6.18 11.14
N ALA A 322 -5.73 -5.48 12.27
CA ALA A 322 -4.62 -4.68 12.76
C ALA A 322 -3.79 -5.47 13.77
N VAL A 323 -2.46 -5.43 13.61
CA VAL A 323 -1.50 -6.04 14.53
C VAL A 323 -0.55 -4.96 15.03
N HIS A 324 -0.50 -4.77 16.35
CA HIS A 324 0.23 -3.68 16.99
C HIS A 324 1.60 -4.18 17.50
N LEU A 325 2.63 -3.33 17.37
CA LEU A 325 3.93 -3.52 18.00
C LEU A 325 4.48 -2.15 18.41
N GLY A 326 4.52 -1.89 19.73
CA GLY A 326 4.97 -0.60 20.25
C GLY A 326 4.18 0.57 19.66
N LYS A 327 4.85 1.49 18.97
CA LYS A 327 4.28 2.66 18.28
C LYS A 327 3.98 2.43 16.79
N ALA A 328 3.98 1.18 16.33
CA ALA A 328 3.66 0.82 14.96
C ALA A 328 2.46 -0.15 14.89
N VAL A 329 1.72 -0.09 13.79
CA VAL A 329 0.58 -0.96 13.52
C VAL A 329 0.61 -1.46 12.09
N ALA A 330 0.43 -2.76 11.91
CA ALA A 330 0.34 -3.43 10.61
C ALA A 330 -1.13 -3.70 10.28
N LEU A 331 -1.56 -3.27 9.11
CA LEU A 331 -2.90 -3.46 8.58
C LEU A 331 -2.86 -4.49 7.46
N CYS A 332 -3.45 -5.67 7.70
CA CYS A 332 -3.59 -6.70 6.67
C CYS A 332 -4.73 -6.32 5.74
N THR A 333 -4.40 -5.73 4.59
CA THR A 333 -5.32 -4.88 3.81
C THR A 333 -6.54 -5.63 3.22
N LEU A 334 -7.72 -5.00 3.27
CA LEU A 334 -8.94 -5.44 2.57
C LEU A 334 -8.98 -4.98 1.10
N ALA A 335 -8.33 -3.86 0.80
CA ALA A 335 -8.17 -3.34 -0.54
C ALA A 335 -6.77 -2.72 -0.65
N GLY A 336 -6.12 -2.91 -1.79
CA GLY A 336 -4.75 -2.42 -2.01
C GLY A 336 -4.18 -2.87 -3.34
N SER A 337 -2.86 -2.80 -3.46
CA SER A 337 -2.06 -2.94 -4.68
C SER A 337 -1.72 -4.39 -5.09
N GLY A 338 -1.91 -5.37 -4.21
CA GLY A 338 -1.77 -6.77 -4.59
C GLY A 338 -2.11 -7.75 -3.47
N ASP A 339 -1.81 -9.02 -3.68
CA ASP A 339 -2.19 -10.09 -2.76
C ASP A 339 -1.31 -10.12 -1.50
N LEU A 340 -1.87 -10.65 -0.40
CA LEU A 340 -1.21 -10.72 0.91
C LEU A 340 -0.55 -9.38 1.35
N GLU A 341 -1.07 -8.24 0.93
CA GLU A 341 -0.44 -6.95 1.21
C GLU A 341 -0.66 -6.48 2.66
N VAL A 342 0.43 -6.01 3.27
CA VAL A 342 0.44 -5.37 4.59
C VAL A 342 0.84 -3.91 4.47
N MET A 343 0.03 -3.01 5.06
CA MET A 343 0.37 -1.61 5.26
C MET A 343 0.75 -1.37 6.72
N ILE A 344 1.99 -1.00 6.98
CA ILE A 344 2.51 -0.67 8.30
C ILE A 344 2.56 0.83 8.47
N LEU A 345 2.01 1.31 9.58
CA LEU A 345 1.89 2.72 9.91
C LEU A 345 2.59 3.01 11.25
N SER A 346 3.26 4.14 11.32
CA SER A 346 3.73 4.77 12.55
C SER A 346 3.83 6.27 12.34
N ASP A 347 3.93 7.06 13.42
CA ASP A 347 4.12 8.51 13.28
C ASP A 347 5.42 8.87 12.53
N SER A 348 6.49 8.10 12.77
CA SER A 348 7.81 8.26 12.15
C SER A 348 8.48 6.90 11.90
N PRO A 349 9.44 6.80 10.96
CA PRO A 349 10.09 5.52 10.62
C PRO A 349 11.09 5.11 11.70
N THR A 350 10.59 4.42 12.74
CA THR A 350 11.37 4.03 13.93
C THR A 350 11.50 2.50 14.04
N SER A 351 12.31 2.04 15.01
CA SER A 351 12.55 0.61 15.33
C SER A 351 11.27 -0.23 15.35
N ASP A 352 10.18 0.23 15.98
CA ASP A 352 8.92 -0.53 16.03
C ASP A 352 8.34 -0.85 14.63
N LEU A 353 8.38 0.12 13.71
CA LEU A 353 7.96 -0.08 12.31
C LEU A 353 8.89 -1.08 11.61
N PHE A 354 10.20 -0.94 11.80
CA PHE A 354 11.20 -1.82 11.17
C PHE A 354 11.09 -3.26 11.66
N ARG A 355 10.89 -3.45 12.97
CA ARG A 355 10.68 -4.78 13.57
C ARG A 355 9.38 -5.41 13.09
N LEU A 356 8.31 -4.63 13.00
CA LEU A 356 7.03 -5.11 12.49
C LEU A 356 7.12 -5.49 11.00
N PHE A 357 7.91 -4.75 10.22
CA PHE A 357 8.22 -5.11 8.84
C PHE A 357 9.04 -6.40 8.76
N TYR A 358 10.07 -6.56 9.59
CA TYR A 358 10.86 -7.80 9.67
C TYR A 358 9.95 -9.00 9.96
N PHE A 359 9.07 -8.91 10.96
CA PHE A 359 8.14 -10.02 11.27
C PHE A 359 7.20 -10.33 10.12
N THR A 360 6.78 -9.32 9.35
CA THR A 360 5.97 -9.51 8.15
C THR A 360 6.73 -10.32 7.10
N LEU A 361 8.01 -10.00 6.85
CA LEU A 361 8.86 -10.79 5.94
C LEU A 361 9.05 -12.23 6.44
N GLN A 362 9.22 -12.43 7.74
CA GLN A 362 9.30 -13.78 8.31
C GLN A 362 8.01 -14.58 8.11
N VAL A 363 6.84 -13.94 8.21
CA VAL A 363 5.55 -14.61 7.89
C VAL A 363 5.48 -14.97 6.41
N TYR A 364 5.92 -14.10 5.50
CA TYR A 364 6.02 -14.44 4.08
C TYR A 364 6.97 -15.61 3.84
N HIS A 365 8.08 -15.68 4.57
CA HIS A 365 9.00 -16.80 4.48
C HIS A 365 8.35 -18.12 4.95
N GLU A 366 7.62 -18.11 6.07
CA GLU A 366 6.86 -19.28 6.53
C GLU A 366 5.79 -19.73 5.51
N LEU A 367 5.26 -18.79 4.73
CA LEU A 367 4.32 -19.05 3.65
C LEU A 367 4.99 -19.41 2.31
N ASN A 368 6.32 -19.54 2.26
CA ASN A 368 7.10 -19.81 1.05
C ASN A 368 6.97 -18.72 -0.04
N PHE A 369 6.86 -17.46 0.38
CA PHE A 369 6.81 -16.28 -0.49
C PHE A 369 8.03 -15.35 -0.30
N PRO A 370 9.25 -15.76 -0.67
CA PRO A 370 10.42 -14.90 -0.49
C PRO A 370 10.44 -13.67 -1.42
N CYS A 371 9.76 -13.71 -2.57
CA CYS A 371 9.67 -12.57 -3.49
C CYS A 371 8.63 -11.56 -3.03
N HIS A 372 9.07 -10.34 -2.79
CA HIS A 372 8.22 -9.25 -2.35
C HIS A 372 8.72 -7.91 -2.90
N SER A 373 7.78 -6.98 -3.03
CA SER A 373 8.05 -5.58 -3.34
C SER A 373 7.58 -4.73 -2.16
N MET A 374 8.41 -3.76 -1.79
CA MET A 374 8.16 -2.83 -0.68
C MET A 374 8.27 -1.39 -1.16
N PHE A 375 7.40 -0.55 -0.62
CA PHE A 375 7.51 0.90 -0.65
C PHE A 375 7.47 1.43 0.79
N MET A 376 8.29 2.45 1.09
CA MET A 376 8.22 3.24 2.31
C MET A 376 8.22 4.74 1.97
N GLY A 377 7.34 5.51 2.60
CA GLY A 377 7.31 6.98 2.51
C GLY A 377 6.90 7.57 3.84
N TRP A 378 7.41 8.75 4.18
CA TRP A 378 7.13 9.37 5.47
C TRP A 378 7.02 10.89 5.36
N SER A 379 6.72 11.55 6.48
CA SER A 379 6.55 12.99 6.54
C SER A 379 7.69 13.75 5.88
N ALA A 380 7.34 14.89 5.28
CA ALA A 380 8.29 15.77 4.63
C ALA A 380 9.40 16.19 5.60
N LEU A 381 10.62 16.22 5.10
CA LEU A 381 11.85 16.48 5.85
C LEU A 381 12.11 17.99 6.01
N GLY A 382 12.92 18.33 7.01
CA GLY A 382 13.34 19.69 7.30
C GLY A 382 12.28 20.55 7.98
N SER A 383 12.59 21.85 8.12
CA SER A 383 11.79 22.83 8.87
C SER A 383 11.11 23.88 7.98
N SER A 384 11.20 23.73 6.65
CA SER A 384 10.58 24.66 5.71
C SER A 384 9.07 24.77 5.96
N GLU A 385 8.46 25.93 5.67
CA GLU A 385 7.00 26.08 5.75
C GLU A 385 6.29 24.97 4.96
N LYS A 386 6.82 24.64 3.78
CA LYS A 386 6.32 23.55 2.93
C LYS A 386 6.27 22.20 3.65
N ALA A 387 7.27 21.88 4.46
CA ALA A 387 7.35 20.62 5.22
C ALA A 387 6.34 20.52 6.37
N LYS A 388 5.76 21.66 6.82
CA LYS A 388 4.71 21.67 7.84
C LYS A 388 3.36 21.20 7.30
N PHE A 389 3.18 21.23 5.98
CA PHE A 389 1.90 20.96 5.35
C PHE A 389 1.78 19.53 4.82
N GLY A 390 0.57 18.96 4.89
CA GLY A 390 0.20 17.65 4.35
C GLY A 390 1.10 16.51 4.80
N LYS A 391 1.40 16.48 6.10
CA LYS A 391 2.13 15.42 6.78
C LYS A 391 1.40 14.08 6.63
N ILE A 392 2.12 13.07 6.17
CA ILE A 392 1.68 11.68 6.21
C ILE A 392 2.40 10.96 7.35
N PRO A 393 1.81 9.92 7.95
CA PRO A 393 2.57 9.00 8.79
C PRO A 393 3.71 8.37 7.99
N ALA A 394 4.66 7.74 8.69
CA ALA A 394 5.48 6.75 8.04
C ALA A 394 4.59 5.60 7.58
N ILE A 395 4.57 5.36 6.27
CA ILE A 395 3.80 4.32 5.62
C ILE A 395 4.80 3.38 4.97
N LEU A 396 4.77 2.11 5.36
CA LEU A 396 5.45 1.04 4.65
C LEU A 396 4.41 0.08 4.09
N ARG A 397 4.41 -0.15 2.78
CA ARG A 397 3.55 -1.14 2.12
C ARG A 397 4.43 -2.25 1.59
N VAL A 398 4.09 -3.50 1.89
CA VAL A 398 4.77 -4.67 1.34
C VAL A 398 3.75 -5.62 0.76
N VAL A 399 4.06 -6.18 -0.40
CA VAL A 399 3.22 -7.12 -1.14
C VAL A 399 4.06 -8.30 -1.61
N THR A 400 3.49 -9.51 -1.57
CA THR A 400 4.13 -10.67 -2.20
C THR A 400 4.04 -10.56 -3.72
N ARG A 401 5.04 -11.12 -4.41
CA ARG A 401 5.06 -11.30 -5.87
C ARG A 401 4.69 -12.73 -6.26
N GLY A 402 4.09 -13.46 -5.32
CA GLY A 402 3.65 -14.85 -5.45
C GLY A 402 4.83 -15.82 -5.53
N ASN A 403 4.62 -16.92 -6.26
CA ASN A 403 5.66 -17.91 -6.47
C ASN A 403 6.80 -17.34 -7.34
N CYS A 404 7.97 -17.17 -6.74
CA CYS A 404 9.20 -16.72 -7.37
C CYS A 404 9.60 -17.47 -8.64
N MET A 405 9.28 -18.77 -8.69
CA MET A 405 9.64 -19.65 -9.80
C MET A 405 8.56 -19.70 -10.89
N SER A 406 7.45 -18.99 -10.71
CA SER A 406 6.38 -18.99 -11.71
C SER A 406 6.81 -18.26 -12.99
N LYS A 407 6.63 -18.96 -14.12
CA LYS A 407 6.80 -18.39 -15.46
C LYS A 407 5.77 -17.30 -15.78
N THR A 408 4.61 -17.31 -15.13
CA THR A 408 3.55 -16.30 -15.40
C THR A 408 3.84 -15.04 -14.61
N ASN A 409 3.82 -13.87 -15.26
CA ASN A 409 3.85 -12.59 -14.57
C ASN A 409 2.68 -12.49 -13.58
N ASP A 410 2.95 -11.86 -12.45
CA ASP A 410 1.99 -11.65 -11.37
C ASP A 410 1.15 -10.39 -11.60
N ILE A 411 1.73 -9.37 -12.26
CA ILE A 411 1.02 -8.18 -12.73
C ILE A 411 0.53 -8.40 -14.15
N SER A 412 -0.75 -8.13 -14.39
CA SER A 412 -1.42 -8.20 -15.68
C SER A 412 -2.14 -6.91 -16.03
N SER A 413 -2.82 -6.87 -17.18
CA SER A 413 -3.70 -5.75 -17.54
C SER A 413 -4.83 -5.52 -16.54
N ILE A 414 -5.24 -6.56 -15.79
CA ILE A 414 -6.25 -6.45 -14.75
C ILE A 414 -5.71 -5.58 -13.60
N ASP A 415 -4.51 -5.87 -13.13
CA ASP A 415 -3.87 -5.16 -12.01
C ASP A 415 -3.45 -3.75 -12.39
N LEU A 416 -3.01 -3.55 -13.65
CA LEU A 416 -2.60 -2.24 -14.15
C LEU A 416 -3.76 -1.26 -14.39
N PHE A 417 -4.91 -1.75 -14.88
CA PHE A 417 -5.95 -0.87 -15.42
C PHE A 417 -7.34 -1.05 -14.79
N LEU A 418 -7.59 -2.13 -14.06
CA LEU A 418 -8.91 -2.44 -13.51
C LEU A 418 -8.92 -2.46 -11.98
N THR A 419 -8.40 -3.54 -11.40
CA THR A 419 -8.51 -3.85 -9.97
C THR A 419 -7.49 -4.91 -9.59
N ASN A 420 -7.21 -5.06 -8.30
CA ASN A 420 -6.28 -6.10 -7.85
C ASN A 420 -7.04 -7.37 -7.49
N PHE A 421 -6.61 -8.47 -8.10
CA PHE A 421 -7.14 -9.77 -7.75
C PHE A 421 -6.42 -10.33 -6.52
N ARG A 422 -7.16 -10.89 -5.56
CA ARG A 422 -6.57 -11.48 -4.35
C ARG A 422 -7.01 -12.93 -4.15
N ASP A 423 -6.01 -13.81 -4.03
CA ASP A 423 -6.19 -15.25 -3.84
C ASP A 423 -6.30 -15.61 -2.35
N TYR A 424 -5.68 -14.81 -1.46
CA TYR A 424 -5.64 -15.11 -0.02
C TYR A 424 -6.51 -14.19 0.83
N ASP A 425 -6.99 -14.77 1.93
CA ASP A 425 -7.74 -14.06 2.95
C ASP A 425 -6.80 -13.24 3.86
N PRO A 426 -7.07 -11.93 4.08
CA PRO A 426 -6.17 -11.07 4.87
C PRO A 426 -6.09 -11.47 6.36
N TRP A 427 -7.07 -12.18 6.93
CA TRP A 427 -6.99 -12.69 8.30
C TRP A 427 -5.97 -13.82 8.46
N LEU A 428 -5.52 -14.45 7.37
CA LEU A 428 -4.36 -15.36 7.43
C LEU A 428 -3.13 -14.62 7.94
N LEU A 429 -2.81 -13.46 7.36
CA LEU A 429 -1.64 -12.67 7.75
C LEU A 429 -1.78 -12.11 9.15
N SER A 430 -2.94 -11.56 9.50
CA SER A 430 -3.17 -10.98 10.82
C SER A 430 -2.90 -12.01 11.93
N ARG A 431 -3.42 -13.23 11.77
CA ARG A 431 -3.21 -14.33 12.72
C ARG A 431 -1.75 -14.77 12.82
N LEU A 432 -1.09 -14.97 11.68
CA LEU A 432 0.32 -15.41 11.65
C LEU A 432 1.25 -14.34 12.23
N LEU A 433 1.04 -13.08 11.87
CA LEU A 433 1.82 -11.95 12.35
C LEU A 433 1.62 -11.74 13.86
N SER A 434 0.38 -11.78 14.34
CA SER A 434 0.08 -11.70 15.78
C SER A 434 0.79 -12.80 16.55
N LYS A 435 0.68 -14.06 16.09
CA LYS A 435 1.37 -15.21 16.71
C LYS A 435 2.90 -15.03 16.71
N LYS A 436 3.47 -14.52 15.62
CA LYS A 436 4.91 -14.28 15.49
C LYS A 436 5.41 -13.27 16.52
N ILE A 437 4.66 -12.18 16.73
CA ILE A 437 4.99 -11.14 17.69
C ILE A 437 4.88 -11.66 19.13
N SER A 438 3.76 -12.31 19.49
CA SER A 438 3.57 -12.87 20.84
C SER A 438 4.70 -13.83 21.22
N ASN A 439 5.07 -14.74 20.31
CA ASN A 439 6.17 -15.68 20.53
C ASN A 439 7.52 -14.97 20.74
N SER A 440 7.75 -13.87 20.01
CA SER A 440 8.98 -13.08 20.16
C SER A 440 9.02 -12.35 21.51
N GLU A 441 7.91 -11.77 21.98
CA GLU A 441 7.86 -11.08 23.27
C GLU A 441 8.08 -12.03 24.45
N ASP A 442 7.51 -13.23 24.39
CA ASP A 442 7.71 -14.26 25.41
C ASP A 442 9.18 -14.69 25.51
N LEU A 443 9.87 -14.82 24.37
CA LEU A 443 11.31 -15.09 24.32
C LEU A 443 12.14 -13.95 24.95
N TYR A 444 11.75 -12.69 24.75
CA TYR A 444 12.43 -11.55 25.38
C TYR A 444 12.18 -11.47 26.90
N LYS A 445 10.96 -11.76 27.37
CA LYS A 445 10.64 -11.82 28.80
C LYS A 445 11.42 -12.92 29.52
N ASN A 446 11.51 -14.11 28.92
CA ASN A 446 12.25 -15.25 29.48
C ASN A 446 13.77 -15.04 29.51
N LYS A 447 14.33 -14.24 28.60
CA LYS A 447 15.76 -13.86 28.62
C LYS A 447 16.12 -12.81 29.66
N LYS A 448 15.17 -12.00 30.14
CA LYS A 448 15.40 -11.01 31.22
C LYS A 448 15.26 -11.60 32.63
N GLN A 449 14.71 -12.81 32.75
CA GLN A 449 14.55 -13.52 34.03
C GLN A 449 15.69 -14.51 34.33
N LYS A 450 16.64 -14.67 33.42
CA LYS A 450 17.90 -15.38 33.61
C LYS A 450 19.04 -14.38 33.61
#